data_AF-A0AAC9MYM4-F1
#
_entry.id   AF-A0AAC9MYM4-F1
#
_cell.length_a   1.000
_cell.length_b   1.000
_cell.length_c   1.000
_cell.angle_alpha   90.00
_cell.angle_beta   90.00
_cell.angle_gamma   90.00
#
_symmetry.space_group_name_H-M   'P 1'
#
loop_
_entity.id
_entity.type
_entity.pdbx_description
1 polymer ?
#
loop_
_entity_poly.entity_id
_entity_poly.type
_entity_poly.pdbx_seq_one_letter_code
_entity_poly.pdbx_strand_id
1 'polypeptide(L)'
;MSDEIRTESEREWPARTDGKPGFCFSFVHHTLPEQALCLLGGEQEDIVVVTPERAVELTGSFDLGYPEVAQAVRIGDWTVLVEVDGFQGTRREVLRSLSENGEVYSIFHDGGATGQFSHAVDGELRTCFDQLAPERRWGAEPDALLAAMAEVGLGESDGTAGVPRPAATALALVERLTGVVVTEAHTTGHLLTVPFHAPLPDARPALRPAVLEPHAPEAAARLKELSRPSSRAELIDLVRGMAEAAGLLDSEALRAALVQTASGAAVALDRGSPLYDQVMAWQVDHQRARRSAEQPGQADRLDTQARAAMQARYEVGLAVRDAFAVLNKVR
;
A
#
# COMPACT_ATOMS: atom_id res chain seq x y z
N MET A 1 -20.23 -26.99 18.82
CA MET A 1 -21.57 -26.48 18.45
C MET A 1 -21.47 -26.08 17.00
N SER A 2 -22.27 -26.70 16.15
CA SER A 2 -22.02 -26.87 14.72
C SER A 2 -21.96 -25.57 13.91
N ASP A 3 -20.99 -25.57 13.00
CA ASP A 3 -20.53 -24.55 12.06
C ASP A 3 -21.54 -24.17 10.94
N GLU A 4 -22.84 -24.42 11.11
CA GLU A 4 -23.75 -24.54 9.95
C GLU A 4 -24.76 -23.40 9.76
N ILE A 5 -24.77 -22.35 10.58
CA ILE A 5 -25.78 -21.27 10.45
C ILE A 5 -25.13 -19.90 10.23
N ARG A 6 -24.33 -19.79 9.16
CA ARG A 6 -24.04 -18.50 8.54
C ARG A 6 -24.98 -18.32 7.36
N THR A 7 -25.68 -17.19 7.29
CA THR A 7 -26.61 -16.90 6.20
C THR A 7 -25.87 -16.85 4.86
N GLU A 8 -26.54 -17.16 3.75
CA GLU A 8 -25.94 -17.11 2.41
C GLU A 8 -25.35 -15.71 2.11
N SER A 9 -26.01 -14.65 2.59
CA SER A 9 -25.53 -13.26 2.49
C SER A 9 -24.22 -13.03 3.25
N GLU A 10 -24.10 -13.55 4.47
CA GLU A 10 -22.83 -13.46 5.23
C GLU A 10 -21.74 -14.28 4.55
N ARG A 11 -22.07 -15.42 3.94
CA ARG A 11 -21.13 -16.24 3.16
C ARG A 11 -20.58 -15.53 1.92
N GLU A 12 -21.34 -14.59 1.38
CA GLU A 12 -20.96 -13.80 0.21
C GLU A 12 -20.32 -12.46 0.57
N TRP A 13 -20.44 -12.01 1.82
CA TRP A 13 -19.67 -10.87 2.33
C TRP A 13 -18.23 -11.27 2.61
N PRO A 14 -17.22 -10.45 2.27
CA PRO A 14 -17.22 -9.20 1.49
C PRO A 14 -17.10 -9.44 -0.02
N ALA A 15 -16.96 -10.70 -0.44
CA ALA A 15 -16.70 -11.18 -1.79
C ALA A 15 -17.91 -11.11 -2.76
N ARG A 16 -18.84 -10.17 -2.59
CA ARG A 16 -20.01 -10.05 -3.45
C ARG A 16 -19.54 -9.63 -4.85
N THR A 17 -19.78 -10.50 -5.84
CA THR A 17 -19.31 -10.34 -7.23
C THR A 17 -20.15 -9.35 -8.05
N ASP A 18 -20.93 -8.48 -7.40
CA ASP A 18 -21.90 -7.57 -8.03
C ASP A 18 -21.35 -6.15 -8.26
N GLY A 19 -20.11 -6.04 -8.75
CA GLY A 19 -19.53 -4.76 -9.17
C GLY A 19 -19.19 -3.81 -8.02
N LYS A 20 -18.99 -4.35 -6.81
CA LYS A 20 -18.46 -3.61 -5.67
C LYS A 20 -16.94 -3.43 -5.76
N PRO A 21 -16.39 -2.37 -5.14
CA PRO A 21 -14.94 -2.09 -5.13
C PRO A 21 -14.14 -3.26 -4.56
N GLY A 22 -12.83 -3.28 -4.85
CA GLY A 22 -11.92 -4.23 -4.23
C GLY A 22 -11.89 -4.09 -2.71
N PHE A 23 -11.23 -5.02 -2.04
CA PHE A 23 -10.98 -4.92 -0.59
C PHE A 23 -9.62 -5.48 -0.24
N CYS A 24 -9.10 -5.04 0.91
CA CYS A 24 -8.03 -5.73 1.61
C CYS A 24 -8.39 -5.88 3.09
N PHE A 25 -8.33 -7.12 3.60
CA PHE A 25 -8.36 -7.38 5.04
C PHE A 25 -6.98 -7.77 5.52
N SER A 26 -6.46 -7.07 6.53
CA SER A 26 -5.23 -7.47 7.22
C SER A 26 -5.53 -7.81 8.67
N PHE A 27 -5.33 -9.07 9.03
CA PHE A 27 -5.46 -9.62 10.38
C PHE A 27 -4.10 -9.50 11.06
N VAL A 28 -3.97 -8.59 12.02
CA VAL A 28 -2.72 -8.26 12.70
C VAL A 28 -2.79 -8.77 14.13
N HIS A 29 -1.92 -9.72 14.48
CA HIS A 29 -1.88 -10.31 15.81
C HIS A 29 -1.20 -9.37 16.82
N HIS A 30 -1.70 -9.32 18.05
CA HIS A 30 -1.11 -8.59 19.18
C HIS A 30 -0.78 -7.10 18.97
N THR A 31 -1.41 -6.44 17.99
CA THR A 31 -1.22 -5.01 17.71
C THR A 31 -2.52 -4.25 17.97
N LEU A 32 -2.45 -3.09 18.63
CA LEU A 32 -3.64 -2.28 18.89
C LEU A 32 -4.20 -1.66 17.59
N PRO A 33 -5.52 -1.44 17.48
CA PRO A 33 -6.15 -0.83 16.30
C PRO A 33 -5.47 0.43 15.78
N GLU A 34 -5.18 1.40 16.64
CA GLU A 34 -4.56 2.67 16.26
C GLU A 34 -3.12 2.46 15.76
N GLN A 35 -2.37 1.58 16.42
CA GLN A 35 -1.01 1.24 16.00
C GLN A 35 -1.00 0.54 14.65
N ALA A 36 -1.93 -0.40 14.43
CA ALA A 36 -2.06 -1.10 13.15
C ALA A 36 -2.43 -0.14 12.01
N LEU A 37 -3.32 0.82 12.25
CA LEU A 37 -3.66 1.88 11.29
C LEU A 37 -2.44 2.76 10.94
N CYS A 38 -1.61 3.11 11.93
CA CYS A 38 -0.37 3.85 11.68
C CYS A 38 0.65 3.03 10.86
N LEU A 39 0.81 1.75 11.18
CA LEU A 39 1.71 0.84 10.46
C LEU A 39 1.27 0.59 9.01
N LEU A 40 -0.05 0.64 8.74
CA LEU A 40 -0.60 0.55 7.38
C LEU A 40 -0.27 1.79 6.53
N GLY A 41 -0.19 2.96 7.17
CA GLY A 41 0.11 4.20 6.48
C GLY A 41 -0.49 5.46 7.11
N GLY A 42 -1.45 5.34 8.01
CA GLY A 42 -2.13 6.48 8.63
C GLY A 42 -1.26 7.28 9.59
N GLU A 43 -1.63 8.53 9.84
CA GLU A 43 -1.05 9.34 10.92
C GLU A 43 -1.93 9.28 12.16
N GLN A 44 -1.32 9.22 13.35
CA GLN A 44 -2.07 9.08 14.60
C GLN A 44 -3.05 10.23 14.84
N GLU A 45 -2.67 11.44 14.43
CA GLU A 45 -3.48 12.66 14.58
C GLU A 45 -4.71 12.68 13.65
N ASP A 46 -4.67 11.90 12.57
CA ASP A 46 -5.75 11.79 11.58
C ASP A 46 -6.73 10.65 11.87
N ILE A 47 -6.49 9.87 12.94
CA ILE A 47 -7.40 8.79 13.34
C ILE A 47 -8.69 9.38 13.91
N VAL A 48 -9.81 9.01 13.29
CA VAL A 48 -11.16 9.44 13.66
C VAL A 48 -12.08 8.25 13.88
N VAL A 49 -13.18 8.45 14.60
CA VAL A 49 -14.22 7.44 14.77
C VAL A 49 -15.43 7.83 13.93
N VAL A 50 -15.68 7.08 12.85
CA VAL A 50 -16.73 7.40 11.87
C VAL A 50 -17.43 6.14 11.37
N THR A 51 -18.58 6.31 10.71
CA THR A 51 -19.28 5.19 10.06
C THR A 51 -18.62 4.82 8.73
N PRO A 52 -18.85 3.60 8.18
CA PRO A 52 -18.36 3.22 6.85
C PRO A 52 -18.80 4.19 5.75
N GLU A 53 -20.01 4.75 5.84
CA GLU A 53 -20.51 5.72 4.86
C GLU A 53 -19.66 6.99 4.91
N ARG A 54 -19.37 7.48 6.12
CA ARG A 54 -18.51 8.65 6.29
C ARG A 54 -17.06 8.35 5.89
N ALA A 55 -16.57 7.13 6.08
CA ALA A 55 -15.28 6.68 5.58
C ALA A 55 -15.22 6.74 4.04
N VAL A 56 -16.26 6.28 3.36
CA VAL A 56 -16.38 6.38 1.89
C VAL A 56 -16.45 7.84 1.43
N GLU A 57 -17.11 8.73 2.16
CA GLU A 57 -17.13 10.16 1.83
C GLU A 57 -15.73 10.80 1.87
N LEU A 58 -14.83 10.34 2.77
CA LEU A 58 -13.47 10.86 2.85
C LEU A 58 -12.66 10.54 1.59
N THR A 59 -12.86 9.37 0.96
CA THR A 59 -12.15 8.98 -0.26
C THR A 59 -12.50 9.88 -1.46
N GLY A 60 -13.68 10.51 -1.44
CA GLY A 60 -14.14 11.46 -2.45
C GLY A 60 -13.64 12.90 -2.25
N SER A 61 -12.87 13.18 -1.19
CA SER A 61 -12.47 14.55 -0.83
C SER A 61 -11.25 15.02 -1.62
N PHE A 62 -11.45 15.93 -2.57
CA PHE A 62 -10.35 16.59 -3.29
C PHE A 62 -9.41 17.37 -2.36
N ASP A 63 -9.96 18.04 -1.34
CA ASP A 63 -9.16 18.89 -0.46
C ASP A 63 -8.20 18.03 0.39
N LEU A 64 -8.60 16.79 0.72
CA LEU A 64 -7.73 15.78 1.32
C LEU A 64 -6.92 14.98 0.28
N GLY A 65 -7.09 15.26 -1.01
CA GLY A 65 -6.39 14.60 -2.11
C GLY A 65 -6.82 13.17 -2.40
N TYR A 66 -8.11 12.89 -2.22
CA TYR A 66 -8.71 11.57 -2.45
C TYR A 66 -7.95 10.46 -1.71
N PRO A 67 -7.83 10.56 -0.38
CA PRO A 67 -7.09 9.58 0.40
C PRO A 67 -7.73 8.19 0.24
N GLU A 68 -6.90 7.17 0.36
CA GLU A 68 -7.38 5.84 0.72
C GLU A 68 -7.84 5.87 2.17
N VAL A 69 -8.72 4.94 2.55
CA VAL A 69 -9.24 4.86 3.92
C VAL A 69 -9.16 3.43 4.42
N ALA A 70 -8.65 3.28 5.63
CA ALA A 70 -8.68 2.03 6.36
C ALA A 70 -9.45 2.19 7.66
N GLN A 71 -10.18 1.14 8.02
CA GLN A 71 -10.87 1.03 9.29
C GLN A 71 -10.29 -0.11 10.10
N ALA A 72 -10.36 -0.03 11.42
CA ALA A 72 -9.87 -1.08 12.30
C ALA A 72 -10.96 -1.57 13.25
N VAL A 73 -11.04 -2.89 13.41
CA VAL A 73 -11.87 -3.56 14.40
C VAL A 73 -11.05 -4.57 15.18
N ARG A 74 -11.26 -4.61 16.50
CA ARG A 74 -10.62 -5.56 17.40
C ARG A 74 -11.50 -6.80 17.56
N ILE A 75 -10.97 -7.99 17.28
CA ILE A 75 -11.66 -9.27 17.46
C ILE A 75 -10.73 -10.23 18.21
N GLY A 76 -11.00 -10.44 19.50
CA GLY A 76 -10.14 -11.25 20.37
C GLY A 76 -8.72 -10.69 20.43
N ASP A 77 -7.74 -11.53 20.08
CA ASP A 77 -6.32 -11.16 20.04
C ASP A 77 -5.85 -10.55 18.71
N TRP A 78 -6.77 -10.40 17.74
CA TRP A 78 -6.49 -9.84 16.43
C TRP A 78 -7.09 -8.45 16.22
N THR A 79 -6.35 -7.62 15.52
CA THR A 79 -6.85 -6.37 14.95
C THR A 79 -7.02 -6.59 13.46
N VAL A 80 -8.24 -6.40 12.97
CA VAL A 80 -8.57 -6.53 11.55
C VAL A 80 -8.63 -5.14 10.95
N LEU A 81 -7.73 -4.86 10.03
CA LEU A 81 -7.76 -3.68 9.17
C LEU A 81 -8.60 -3.98 7.94
N VAL A 82 -9.46 -3.02 7.57
CA VAL A 82 -10.38 -3.10 6.44
C VAL A 82 -10.08 -1.92 5.52
N GLU A 83 -9.51 -2.21 4.36
CA GLU A 83 -9.32 -1.24 3.29
C GLU A 83 -10.45 -1.39 2.26
N VAL A 84 -11.17 -0.30 1.98
CA VAL A 84 -12.17 -0.25 0.90
C VAL A 84 -11.47 0.19 -0.38
N ASP A 85 -11.47 -0.66 -1.40
CA ASP A 85 -10.75 -0.47 -2.68
C ASP A 85 -9.22 -0.31 -2.53
N GLY A 86 -8.68 -0.62 -1.36
CA GLY A 86 -7.25 -0.50 -1.05
C GLY A 86 -6.47 -1.79 -1.21
N PHE A 87 -5.14 -1.64 -1.24
CA PHE A 87 -4.21 -2.75 -1.45
C PHE A 87 -2.93 -2.63 -0.61
N GLN A 88 -2.83 -1.71 0.36
CA GLN A 88 -1.59 -1.54 1.13
C GLN A 88 -1.19 -2.79 1.87
N GLY A 89 -2.14 -3.54 2.41
CA GLY A 89 -1.91 -4.83 3.05
C GLY A 89 -1.25 -5.88 2.16
N THR A 90 -1.13 -5.67 0.84
CA THR A 90 -0.39 -6.57 -0.07
C THR A 90 1.10 -6.28 -0.13
N ARG A 91 1.53 -5.11 0.34
CA ARG A 91 2.87 -4.59 0.07
C ARG A 91 3.87 -5.08 1.11
N ARG A 92 5.07 -5.45 0.63
CA ARG A 92 6.07 -6.14 1.46
C ARG A 92 6.54 -5.32 2.65
N GLU A 93 6.74 -4.02 2.47
CA GLU A 93 7.14 -3.12 3.56
C GLU A 93 6.03 -2.89 4.58
N VAL A 94 4.77 -2.89 4.16
CA VAL A 94 3.61 -2.81 5.06
C VAL A 94 3.44 -4.12 5.83
N LEU A 95 3.46 -5.26 5.14
CA LEU A 95 3.40 -6.59 5.76
C LEU A 95 4.53 -6.80 6.77
N ARG A 96 5.75 -6.37 6.44
CA ARG A 96 6.87 -6.41 7.39
C ARG A 96 6.57 -5.56 8.63
N SER A 97 6.17 -4.31 8.46
CA SER A 97 5.86 -3.42 9.59
C SER A 97 4.73 -3.95 10.46
N LEU A 98 3.66 -4.49 9.86
CA LEU A 98 2.52 -5.09 10.57
C LEU A 98 2.88 -6.37 11.31
N SER A 99 3.85 -7.15 10.80
CA SER A 99 4.30 -8.40 11.43
C SER A 99 5.53 -8.27 12.32
N GLU A 100 6.12 -7.08 12.49
CA GLU A 100 7.42 -6.91 13.16
C GLU A 100 7.46 -7.51 14.58
N ASN A 101 6.32 -7.55 15.29
CA ASN A 101 6.20 -8.13 16.63
C ASN A 101 5.08 -9.17 16.73
N GLY A 102 4.83 -9.91 15.65
CA GLY A 102 3.77 -10.91 15.64
C GLY A 102 3.54 -11.51 14.25
N GLU A 103 2.28 -11.72 13.93
CA GLU A 103 1.83 -12.42 12.74
C GLU A 103 0.78 -11.56 12.02
N VAL A 104 0.84 -11.54 10.69
CA VAL A 104 -0.16 -10.89 9.86
C VAL A 104 -0.61 -11.81 8.74
N TYR A 105 -1.92 -11.90 8.54
CA TYR A 105 -2.55 -12.46 7.35
C TYR A 105 -3.23 -11.34 6.58
N SER A 106 -2.98 -11.24 5.28
CA SER A 106 -3.60 -10.24 4.41
C SER A 106 -4.28 -10.89 3.22
N ILE A 107 -5.53 -10.50 2.98
CA ILE A 107 -6.40 -11.02 1.92
C ILE A 107 -6.86 -9.83 1.09
N PHE A 108 -6.34 -9.75 -0.12
CA PHE A 108 -6.69 -8.72 -1.09
C PHE A 108 -7.47 -9.32 -2.26
N HIS A 109 -8.49 -8.61 -2.72
CA HIS A 109 -9.20 -8.92 -3.96
C HIS A 109 -9.63 -7.63 -4.64
N ASP A 110 -9.39 -7.48 -5.94
CA ASP A 110 -9.67 -6.24 -6.69
C ASP A 110 -11.13 -6.10 -7.17
N GLY A 111 -11.99 -7.05 -6.78
CA GLY A 111 -13.37 -7.14 -7.27
C GLY A 111 -13.49 -7.78 -8.67
N GLY A 112 -12.37 -8.21 -9.25
CA GLY A 112 -12.28 -8.79 -10.59
C GLY A 112 -11.40 -10.04 -10.62
N ALA A 113 -10.26 -9.92 -11.31
CA ALA A 113 -9.39 -11.04 -11.65
C ALA A 113 -8.02 -10.99 -10.97
N THR A 114 -7.91 -10.24 -9.86
CA THR A 114 -6.69 -10.20 -9.05
C THR A 114 -7.03 -10.49 -7.59
N GLY A 115 -6.36 -11.48 -7.01
CA GLY A 115 -6.44 -11.76 -5.59
C GLY A 115 -5.09 -12.20 -5.04
N GLN A 116 -4.75 -11.76 -3.83
CA GLN A 116 -3.52 -12.12 -3.15
C GLN A 116 -3.81 -12.55 -1.71
N PHE A 117 -3.22 -13.66 -1.29
CA PHE A 117 -3.12 -14.03 0.12
C PHE A 117 -1.67 -13.88 0.56
N SER A 118 -1.45 -13.26 1.71
CA SER A 118 -0.12 -13.01 2.27
C SER A 118 -0.10 -13.40 3.75
N HIS A 119 0.97 -14.07 4.17
CA HIS A 119 1.25 -14.44 5.54
C HIS A 119 2.69 -14.01 5.87
N ALA A 120 2.84 -13.15 6.87
CA ALA A 120 4.14 -12.69 7.35
C ALA A 120 4.24 -12.79 8.87
N VAL A 121 5.44 -13.13 9.36
CA VAL A 121 5.74 -13.31 10.78
C VAL A 121 7.08 -12.66 11.08
N ASP A 122 7.16 -11.88 12.15
CA ASP A 122 8.37 -11.19 12.62
C ASP A 122 9.08 -10.42 11.48
N GLY A 123 8.30 -9.71 10.66
CA GLY A 123 8.81 -8.91 9.55
C GLY A 123 9.16 -9.71 8.28
N GLU A 124 9.05 -11.04 8.27
CA GLU A 124 9.38 -11.89 7.13
C GLU A 124 8.12 -12.40 6.42
N LEU A 125 8.04 -12.19 5.11
CA LEU A 125 7.00 -12.79 4.26
C LEU A 125 7.24 -14.31 4.15
N ARG A 126 6.46 -15.08 4.90
CA ARG A 126 6.54 -16.55 4.97
C ARG A 126 5.90 -17.18 3.75
N THR A 127 4.62 -16.93 3.51
CA THR A 127 3.85 -17.56 2.44
C THR A 127 3.00 -16.49 1.76
N CYS A 128 3.00 -16.47 0.43
CA CYS A 128 2.16 -15.58 -0.35
C CYS A 128 1.77 -16.29 -1.64
N PHE A 129 0.54 -16.09 -2.11
CA PHE A 129 0.04 -16.72 -3.32
C PHE A 129 -1.03 -15.91 -4.03
N ASP A 130 -1.17 -16.15 -5.33
CA ASP A 130 -2.27 -15.68 -6.15
C ASP A 130 -3.52 -16.51 -5.86
N GLN A 131 -4.62 -15.89 -5.44
CA GLN A 131 -5.84 -16.61 -5.07
C GLN A 131 -6.48 -17.32 -6.28
N LEU A 132 -6.30 -16.79 -7.49
CA LEU A 132 -6.84 -17.34 -8.74
C LEU A 132 -5.92 -18.40 -9.35
N ALA A 133 -4.65 -18.40 -8.94
CA ALA A 133 -3.66 -19.40 -9.32
C ALA A 133 -2.88 -19.85 -8.07
N PRO A 134 -3.49 -20.59 -7.13
CA PRO A 134 -2.87 -20.94 -5.85
C PRO A 134 -1.57 -21.73 -5.94
N GLU A 135 -1.27 -22.32 -7.09
CA GLU A 135 0.01 -22.94 -7.42
C GLU A 135 1.17 -21.93 -7.55
N ARG A 136 0.86 -20.66 -7.83
CA ARG A 136 1.83 -19.55 -7.89
C ARG A 136 2.07 -19.00 -6.49
N ARG A 137 3.03 -19.59 -5.80
CA ARG A 137 3.38 -19.24 -4.41
C ARG A 137 4.81 -18.75 -4.29
N TRP A 138 5.05 -17.84 -3.34
CA TRP A 138 6.36 -17.29 -3.02
C TRP A 138 6.45 -16.92 -1.53
N GLY A 139 7.65 -16.56 -1.08
CA GLY A 139 7.95 -16.29 0.33
C GLY A 139 9.09 -17.17 0.82
N ALA A 140 9.44 -17.04 2.10
CA ALA A 140 10.47 -17.87 2.74
C ALA A 140 10.06 -19.35 2.87
N GLU A 141 8.75 -19.60 3.05
CA GLU A 141 8.14 -20.91 3.21
C GLU A 141 6.86 -20.99 2.35
N PRO A 142 6.99 -21.02 1.01
CA PRO A 142 5.86 -20.88 0.09
C PRO A 142 4.84 -22.03 0.17
N ASP A 143 5.23 -23.20 0.68
CA ASP A 143 4.38 -24.39 0.76
C ASP A 143 3.84 -24.69 2.17
N ALA A 144 4.13 -23.84 3.16
CA ALA A 144 3.78 -24.09 4.57
C ALA A 144 2.26 -24.20 4.81
N LEU A 145 1.44 -23.55 3.98
CA LEU A 145 -0.01 -23.52 4.13
C LEU A 145 -0.75 -24.54 3.26
N LEU A 146 -0.06 -25.40 2.50
CA LEU A 146 -0.69 -26.32 1.55
C LEU A 146 -1.76 -27.23 2.17
N ALA A 147 -1.51 -27.76 3.36
CA ALA A 147 -2.49 -28.61 4.06
C ALA A 147 -3.75 -27.82 4.40
N ALA A 148 -3.61 -26.61 4.96
CA ALA A 148 -4.74 -25.76 5.31
C ALA A 148 -5.49 -25.25 4.07
N MET A 149 -4.77 -24.97 2.97
CA MET A 149 -5.36 -24.62 1.68
C MET A 149 -6.25 -25.75 1.13
N ALA A 150 -5.76 -26.99 1.17
CA ALA A 150 -6.53 -28.15 0.73
C ALA A 150 -7.79 -28.36 1.58
N GLU A 151 -7.69 -28.17 2.90
CA GLU A 151 -8.83 -28.33 3.81
C GLU A 151 -9.97 -27.33 3.57
N VAL A 152 -9.68 -26.16 2.99
CA VAL A 152 -10.70 -25.18 2.59
C VAL A 152 -11.08 -25.27 1.10
N GLY A 153 -10.53 -26.25 0.36
CA GLY A 153 -10.78 -26.45 -1.08
C GLY A 153 -10.03 -25.48 -2.00
N LEU A 154 -8.99 -24.81 -1.52
CA LEU A 154 -8.21 -23.86 -2.32
C LEU A 154 -7.19 -24.60 -3.20
N GLY A 155 -7.39 -24.57 -4.52
CA GLY A 155 -6.58 -25.30 -5.50
C GLY A 155 -7.19 -26.62 -5.97
N GLU A 156 -8.38 -26.99 -5.47
CA GLU A 156 -9.15 -28.10 -6.03
C GLU A 156 -9.98 -27.58 -7.21
N SER A 157 -9.70 -28.10 -8.41
CA SER A 157 -10.57 -27.94 -9.58
C SER A 157 -11.55 -29.12 -9.59
N ASP A 158 -12.43 -29.17 -8.60
CA ASP A 158 -13.56 -30.07 -8.66
C ASP A 158 -14.50 -29.57 -9.75
N GLY A 159 -14.48 -30.24 -10.92
CA GLY A 159 -15.29 -29.94 -12.10
C GLY A 159 -16.82 -30.02 -11.91
N THR A 160 -17.28 -29.80 -10.69
CA THR A 160 -18.66 -29.55 -10.28
C THR A 160 -19.00 -28.07 -10.48
N ALA A 161 -20.14 -27.81 -11.12
CA ALA A 161 -20.58 -26.49 -11.53
C ALA A 161 -20.83 -25.54 -10.35
N GLY A 162 -19.79 -24.80 -9.96
CA GLY A 162 -19.86 -23.58 -9.16
C GLY A 162 -18.85 -22.57 -9.72
N VAL A 163 -19.20 -21.29 -9.74
CA VAL A 163 -18.23 -20.24 -10.09
C VAL A 163 -17.17 -20.20 -8.99
N PRO A 164 -15.86 -20.30 -9.30
CA PRO A 164 -14.81 -20.18 -8.29
C PRO A 164 -15.02 -18.91 -7.46
N ARG A 165 -14.90 -19.02 -6.12
CA ARG A 165 -14.99 -17.88 -5.19
C ARG A 165 -13.68 -17.70 -4.41
N PRO A 166 -12.55 -17.36 -5.08
CA PRO A 166 -11.22 -17.35 -4.46
C PRO A 166 -11.13 -16.49 -3.19
N ALA A 167 -11.78 -15.33 -3.20
CA ALA A 167 -11.85 -14.44 -2.04
C ALA A 167 -12.54 -15.08 -0.83
N ALA A 168 -13.67 -15.76 -1.03
CA ALA A 168 -14.39 -16.43 0.05
C ALA A 168 -13.59 -17.59 0.62
N THR A 169 -12.91 -18.36 -0.24
CA THR A 169 -12.04 -19.46 0.19
C THR A 169 -10.80 -18.96 0.92
N ALA A 170 -10.19 -17.85 0.48
CA ALA A 170 -9.08 -17.21 1.17
C ALA A 170 -9.48 -16.68 2.56
N LEU A 171 -10.72 -16.19 2.71
CA LEU A 171 -11.27 -15.81 4.01
C LEU A 171 -11.51 -17.04 4.90
N ALA A 172 -12.07 -18.13 4.37
CA ALA A 172 -12.19 -19.38 5.12
C ALA A 172 -10.83 -19.91 5.59
N LEU A 173 -9.78 -19.74 4.78
CA LEU A 173 -8.41 -20.09 5.15
C LEU A 173 -7.93 -19.26 6.35
N VAL A 174 -8.08 -17.93 6.33
CA VAL A 174 -7.65 -17.10 7.47
C VAL A 174 -8.48 -17.37 8.72
N GLU A 175 -9.79 -17.61 8.57
CA GLU A 175 -10.67 -18.01 9.69
C GLU A 175 -10.14 -19.29 10.35
N ARG A 176 -9.75 -20.29 9.55
CA ARG A 176 -9.17 -21.54 10.04
C ARG A 176 -7.83 -21.33 10.76
N LEU A 177 -6.97 -20.49 10.20
CA LEU A 177 -5.62 -20.25 10.73
C LEU A 177 -5.63 -19.41 12.02
N THR A 178 -6.56 -18.46 12.12
CA THR A 178 -6.60 -17.48 13.22
C THR A 178 -7.70 -17.74 14.24
N GLY A 179 -8.73 -18.50 13.88
CA GLY A 179 -9.97 -18.63 14.64
C GLY A 179 -10.87 -17.38 14.59
N VAL A 180 -10.51 -16.37 13.82
CA VAL A 180 -11.24 -15.09 13.73
C VAL A 180 -12.20 -15.10 12.56
N VAL A 181 -13.50 -15.03 12.86
CA VAL A 181 -14.56 -14.89 11.87
C VAL A 181 -14.97 -13.42 11.75
N VAL A 182 -14.71 -12.83 10.59
CA VAL A 182 -15.16 -11.46 10.28
C VAL A 182 -16.55 -11.53 9.67
N THR A 183 -17.44 -10.70 10.21
CA THR A 183 -18.84 -10.61 9.78
C THR A 183 -19.17 -9.17 9.42
N GLU A 184 -20.24 -8.96 8.67
CA GLU A 184 -20.73 -7.61 8.32
C GLU A 184 -20.99 -6.75 9.57
N ALA A 185 -21.42 -7.36 10.68
CA ALA A 185 -21.62 -6.66 11.95
C ALA A 185 -20.32 -6.03 12.50
N HIS A 186 -19.16 -6.60 12.21
CA HIS A 186 -17.86 -6.03 12.62
C HIS A 186 -17.42 -4.84 11.75
N THR A 187 -17.99 -4.69 10.56
CA THR A 187 -17.66 -3.65 9.59
C THR A 187 -18.75 -2.57 9.49
N THR A 188 -19.66 -2.52 10.46
CA THR A 188 -20.75 -1.53 10.54
C THR A 188 -20.67 -0.73 11.84
N GLY A 189 -21.39 0.40 11.90
CA GLY A 189 -21.37 1.29 13.06
C GLY A 189 -20.17 2.23 13.08
N HIS A 190 -19.77 2.71 14.26
CA HIS A 190 -18.66 3.65 14.40
C HIS A 190 -17.34 2.92 14.60
N LEU A 191 -16.42 3.05 13.64
CA LEU A 191 -15.13 2.35 13.62
C LEU A 191 -13.97 3.37 13.65
N LEU A 192 -12.86 2.97 14.28
CA LEU A 192 -11.59 3.68 14.12
C LEU A 192 -11.21 3.67 12.66
N THR A 193 -10.96 4.85 12.10
CA THR A 193 -10.77 5.09 10.68
C THR A 193 -9.61 6.05 10.49
N VAL A 194 -8.76 5.79 9.51
CA VAL A 194 -7.68 6.72 9.14
C VAL A 194 -7.68 6.94 7.62
N PRO A 195 -7.69 8.21 7.16
CA PRO A 195 -7.30 8.52 5.79
C PRO A 195 -5.78 8.43 5.64
N PHE A 196 -5.31 7.95 4.50
CA PHE A 196 -3.89 7.92 4.18
C PHE A 196 -3.67 7.90 2.66
N HIS A 197 -2.44 8.15 2.20
CA HIS A 197 -2.12 8.15 0.77
C HIS A 197 -1.24 6.96 0.42
N ALA A 198 -1.77 6.08 -0.43
CA ALA A 198 -1.06 4.95 -1.01
C ALA A 198 -0.45 5.30 -2.37
N PRO A 199 0.63 4.60 -2.78
CA PRO A 199 1.44 3.65 -2.01
C PRO A 199 2.42 4.34 -1.04
N LEU A 200 2.75 3.71 0.09
CA LEU A 200 3.89 4.17 0.91
C LEU A 200 5.20 3.97 0.15
N PRO A 201 6.26 4.77 0.33
CA PRO A 201 7.52 4.54 -0.38
C PRO A 201 8.11 3.15 -0.11
N ASP A 202 8.58 2.47 -1.17
CA ASP A 202 9.22 1.16 -1.03
C ASP A 202 10.39 1.21 -0.05
N ALA A 203 10.53 0.17 0.77
CA ALA A 203 11.67 0.03 1.65
C ALA A 203 12.94 -0.46 0.94
N ARG A 204 12.79 -0.99 -0.28
CA ARG A 204 13.89 -1.29 -1.19
C ARG A 204 13.82 -0.33 -2.36
N PRO A 205 14.34 0.89 -2.19
CA PRO A 205 14.28 1.94 -3.20
C PRO A 205 14.99 1.50 -4.47
N ALA A 206 14.42 1.87 -5.62
CA ALA A 206 14.94 1.48 -6.92
C ALA A 206 14.76 2.61 -7.92
N LEU A 207 15.87 3.16 -8.40
CA LEU A 207 15.86 4.15 -9.48
C LEU A 207 15.47 3.47 -10.79
N ARG A 208 14.32 3.87 -11.36
CA ARG A 208 13.79 3.32 -12.61
C ARG A 208 13.86 4.39 -13.71
N PRO A 209 14.74 4.23 -14.72
CA PRO A 209 14.85 5.20 -15.81
C PRO A 209 13.52 5.46 -16.52
N ALA A 210 12.70 4.43 -16.71
CA ALA A 210 11.41 4.54 -17.41
C ALA A 210 10.43 5.52 -16.75
N VAL A 211 10.49 5.66 -15.42
CA VAL A 211 9.65 6.63 -14.67
C VAL A 211 10.20 8.06 -14.83
N LEU A 212 11.52 8.19 -14.98
CA LEU A 212 12.17 9.49 -15.14
C LEU A 212 12.11 10.02 -16.58
N GLU A 213 12.06 9.15 -17.58
CA GLU A 213 12.10 9.52 -19.00
C GLU A 213 11.11 10.64 -19.40
N PRO A 214 9.84 10.64 -18.95
CA PRO A 214 8.88 11.69 -19.32
C PRO A 214 9.16 13.05 -18.66
N HIS A 215 9.90 13.07 -17.54
CA HIS A 215 9.97 14.23 -16.64
C HIS A 215 11.39 14.79 -16.45
N ALA A 216 12.40 13.93 -16.58
CA ALA A 216 13.82 14.23 -16.44
C ALA A 216 14.64 13.35 -17.42
N PRO A 217 14.46 13.52 -18.75
CA PRO A 217 15.06 12.64 -19.76
C PRO A 217 16.59 12.60 -19.72
N GLU A 218 17.24 13.72 -19.43
CA GLU A 218 18.70 13.79 -19.28
C GLU A 218 19.19 12.96 -18.08
N ALA A 219 18.48 13.03 -16.95
CA ALA A 219 18.79 12.22 -15.78
C ALA A 219 18.51 10.73 -16.03
N ALA A 220 17.45 10.40 -16.76
CA ALA A 220 17.14 9.02 -17.15
C ALA A 220 18.24 8.45 -18.07
N ALA A 221 18.71 9.22 -19.05
CA ALA A 221 19.82 8.84 -19.92
C ALA A 221 21.11 8.62 -19.10
N ARG A 222 21.44 9.56 -18.21
CA ARG A 222 22.58 9.46 -17.29
C ARG A 222 22.51 8.21 -16.42
N LEU A 223 21.34 7.90 -15.86
CA LEU A 223 21.12 6.72 -15.03
C LEU A 223 21.31 5.41 -15.81
N LYS A 224 20.87 5.36 -17.09
CA LYS A 224 21.10 4.21 -17.98
C LYS A 224 22.58 4.01 -18.30
N GLU A 225 23.30 5.09 -18.60
CA GLU A 225 24.73 5.03 -18.91
C GLU A 225 25.57 4.58 -17.72
N LEU A 226 25.26 5.10 -16.54
CA LEU A 226 26.10 4.88 -15.37
C LEU A 226 26.20 3.40 -14.96
N SER A 227 25.24 2.53 -15.32
CA SER A 227 25.15 1.10 -14.94
C SER A 227 25.15 0.82 -13.43
N ARG A 228 26.08 1.42 -12.68
CA ARG A 228 26.07 1.78 -11.26
C ARG A 228 26.85 3.10 -11.09
N PRO A 229 26.27 4.14 -10.45
CA PRO A 229 27.01 5.36 -10.16
C PRO A 229 28.30 5.05 -9.41
N SER A 230 29.42 5.59 -9.88
CA SER A 230 30.76 5.18 -9.42
C SER A 230 31.33 6.08 -8.33
N SER A 231 30.74 7.28 -8.14
CA SER A 231 31.11 8.19 -7.06
C SER A 231 29.91 8.91 -6.42
N ARG A 232 30.10 9.35 -5.17
CA ARG A 232 29.13 10.19 -4.44
C ARG A 232 28.83 11.50 -5.17
N ALA A 233 29.84 12.11 -5.78
CA ALA A 233 29.69 13.36 -6.54
C ALA A 233 28.77 13.18 -7.75
N GLU A 234 28.97 12.11 -8.54
CA GLU A 234 28.08 11.79 -9.67
C GLU A 234 26.63 11.57 -9.25
N LEU A 235 26.40 10.94 -8.09
CA LEU A 235 25.06 10.76 -7.55
C LEU A 235 24.43 12.08 -7.10
N ILE A 236 25.18 12.96 -6.44
CA ILE A 236 24.68 14.28 -6.05
C ILE A 236 24.30 15.10 -7.29
N ASP A 237 25.13 15.08 -8.33
CA ASP A 237 24.86 15.79 -9.59
C ASP A 237 23.62 15.20 -10.29
N LEU A 238 23.46 13.87 -10.29
CA LEU A 238 22.25 13.23 -10.79
C LEU A 238 21.00 13.68 -10.03
N VAL A 239 21.06 13.71 -8.69
CA VAL A 239 19.93 14.17 -7.85
C VAL A 239 19.58 15.63 -8.12
N ARG A 240 20.59 16.50 -8.25
CA ARG A 240 20.37 17.91 -8.60
C ARG A 240 19.74 18.06 -9.98
N GLY A 241 20.25 17.36 -10.99
CA GLY A 241 19.69 17.41 -12.35
C GLY A 241 18.24 16.93 -12.40
N MET A 242 17.90 15.85 -11.69
CA MET A 242 16.51 15.41 -11.52
C MET A 242 15.65 16.49 -10.87
N ALA A 243 16.12 17.05 -9.75
CA ALA A 243 15.40 18.05 -8.99
C ALA A 243 15.17 19.36 -9.78
N GLU A 244 16.16 19.81 -10.54
CA GLU A 244 16.07 20.99 -11.41
C GLU A 244 15.05 20.77 -12.53
N ALA A 245 15.13 19.64 -13.24
CA ALA A 245 14.23 19.31 -14.35
C ALA A 245 12.74 19.28 -13.93
N ALA A 246 12.45 18.77 -12.72
CA ALA A 246 11.10 18.72 -12.17
C ALA A 246 10.74 19.94 -11.29
N GLY A 247 11.59 20.96 -11.22
CA GLY A 247 11.35 22.17 -10.44
C GLY A 247 11.22 21.94 -8.92
N LEU A 248 11.86 20.91 -8.38
CA LEU A 248 11.79 20.50 -6.97
C LEU A 248 12.69 21.32 -6.05
N LEU A 249 13.60 22.13 -6.59
CA LEU A 249 14.53 22.95 -5.81
C LEU A 249 13.85 24.10 -5.05
N ASP A 250 12.56 24.34 -5.28
CA ASP A 250 11.74 25.22 -4.46
C ASP A 250 11.56 24.67 -3.03
N SER A 251 11.58 23.34 -2.86
CA SER A 251 11.48 22.69 -1.56
C SER A 251 12.71 22.94 -0.67
N GLU A 252 12.46 23.48 0.52
CA GLU A 252 13.48 23.66 1.55
C GLU A 252 14.02 22.33 2.06
N ALA A 253 13.16 21.33 2.25
CA ALA A 253 13.54 20.00 2.70
C ALA A 253 14.54 19.34 1.73
N LEU A 254 14.29 19.45 0.41
CA LEU A 254 15.20 18.91 -0.59
C LEU A 254 16.53 19.68 -0.64
N ARG A 255 16.48 21.01 -0.60
CA ARG A 255 17.72 21.83 -0.56
C ARG A 255 18.57 21.51 0.67
N ALA A 256 17.95 21.34 1.84
CA ALA A 256 18.63 20.94 3.06
C ALA A 256 19.26 19.53 2.93
N ALA A 257 18.53 18.56 2.38
CA ALA A 257 19.03 17.21 2.14
C ALA A 257 20.24 17.17 1.18
N LEU A 258 20.23 18.01 0.13
CA LEU A 258 21.36 18.17 -0.80
C LEU A 258 22.59 18.74 -0.10
N VAL A 259 22.43 19.76 0.75
CA VAL A 259 23.53 20.35 1.54
C VAL A 259 24.09 19.35 2.53
N GLN A 260 23.23 18.65 3.27
CA GLN A 260 23.59 17.60 4.23
C GLN A 260 24.35 16.45 3.55
N THR A 261 23.89 16.03 2.37
CA THR A 261 24.58 14.99 1.60
C THR A 261 25.95 15.46 1.10
N ALA A 262 26.06 16.71 0.63
CA ALA A 262 27.31 17.28 0.16
C ALA A 262 28.37 17.41 1.27
N SER A 263 27.96 17.57 2.54
CA SER A 263 28.87 17.54 3.69
C SER A 263 29.26 16.13 4.16
N GLY A 264 28.75 15.08 3.50
CA GLY A 264 29.03 13.69 3.83
C GLY A 264 28.09 13.07 4.87
N ALA A 265 27.09 13.81 5.37
CA ALA A 265 26.10 13.26 6.30
C ALA A 265 25.01 12.45 5.57
N ALA A 266 24.46 11.46 6.27
CA ALA A 266 23.30 10.70 5.80
C ALA A 266 22.01 11.52 5.99
N VAL A 267 21.07 11.40 5.05
CA VAL A 267 19.76 12.07 5.10
C VAL A 267 18.73 11.11 5.68
N ALA A 268 17.90 11.59 6.62
CA ALA A 268 16.77 10.82 7.15
C ALA A 268 15.66 10.70 6.10
N LEU A 269 15.14 9.48 5.86
CA LEU A 269 14.17 9.16 4.81
C LEU A 269 12.95 8.39 5.35
N ASP A 270 12.87 8.29 6.66
CA ASP A 270 11.80 7.71 7.44
C ASP A 270 10.70 8.74 7.70
N ARG A 271 9.54 8.24 8.14
CA ARG A 271 8.38 9.06 8.47
C ARG A 271 8.71 10.13 9.51
N GLY A 272 8.21 11.35 9.30
CA GLY A 272 8.50 12.50 10.14
C GLY A 272 9.83 13.19 9.82
N SER A 273 10.60 12.70 8.84
CA SER A 273 11.72 13.45 8.30
C SER A 273 11.23 14.51 7.31
N PRO A 274 11.86 15.71 7.25
CA PRO A 274 11.41 16.77 6.34
C PRO A 274 11.34 16.34 4.87
N LEU A 275 12.27 15.50 4.41
CA LEU A 275 12.28 15.03 3.04
C LEU A 275 11.20 13.98 2.79
N TYR A 276 10.94 13.08 3.74
CA TYR A 276 9.84 12.13 3.64
C TYR A 276 8.49 12.86 3.55
N ASP A 277 8.25 13.78 4.48
CA ASP A 277 6.99 14.53 4.55
C ASP A 277 6.77 15.35 3.27
N GLN A 278 7.83 15.92 2.70
CA GLN A 278 7.76 16.62 1.42
C GLN A 278 7.36 15.70 0.26
N VAL A 279 7.90 14.48 0.20
CA VAL A 279 7.55 13.50 -0.86
C VAL A 279 6.11 13.04 -0.69
N MET A 280 5.64 12.84 0.55
CA MET A 280 4.24 12.52 0.83
C MET A 280 3.31 13.68 0.46
N ALA A 281 3.69 14.94 0.69
CA ALA A 281 2.92 16.07 0.22
C ALA A 281 2.77 16.08 -1.31
N TRP A 282 3.84 15.80 -2.07
CA TRP A 282 3.75 15.65 -3.52
C TRP A 282 2.88 14.46 -3.95
N GLN A 283 2.86 13.39 -3.15
CA GLN A 283 1.96 12.25 -3.41
C GLN A 283 0.49 12.63 -3.27
N VAL A 284 0.13 13.43 -2.26
CA VAL A 284 -1.23 13.97 -2.10
C VAL A 284 -1.62 14.79 -3.34
N ASP A 285 -0.73 15.67 -3.82
CA ASP A 285 -0.97 16.46 -5.03
C ASP A 285 -1.10 15.60 -6.29
N HIS A 286 -0.27 14.57 -6.42
CA HIS A 286 -0.37 13.62 -7.52
C HIS A 286 -1.71 12.86 -7.50
N GLN A 287 -2.19 12.42 -6.32
CA GLN A 287 -3.51 11.79 -6.22
C GLN A 287 -4.63 12.77 -6.56
N ARG A 288 -4.55 14.05 -6.14
CA ARG A 288 -5.48 15.11 -6.62
C ARG A 288 -5.51 15.19 -8.13
N ALA A 289 -4.34 15.27 -8.77
CA ALA A 289 -4.22 15.37 -10.21
C ALA A 289 -4.86 14.17 -10.94
N ARG A 290 -4.53 12.96 -10.50
CA ARG A 290 -5.01 11.71 -11.10
C ARG A 290 -6.51 11.51 -10.88
N ARG A 291 -6.96 11.51 -9.63
CA ARG A 291 -8.35 11.19 -9.27
C ARG A 291 -9.34 12.27 -9.73
N SER A 292 -8.97 13.55 -9.72
CA SER A 292 -9.87 14.60 -10.24
C SER A 292 -10.21 14.43 -11.73
N ALA A 293 -9.30 13.84 -12.52
CA ALA A 293 -9.57 13.53 -13.93
C ALA A 293 -10.51 12.34 -14.11
N GLU A 294 -10.49 11.38 -13.18
CA GLU A 294 -11.33 10.18 -13.18
C GLU A 294 -12.73 10.44 -12.58
N GLN A 295 -12.85 11.43 -11.69
CA GLN A 295 -14.08 11.72 -10.94
C GLN A 295 -15.09 12.55 -11.74
N PRO A 296 -16.34 12.07 -11.91
CA PRO A 296 -17.40 12.81 -12.60
C PRO A 296 -17.61 14.21 -11.99
N GLY A 297 -17.63 15.24 -12.83
CA GLY A 297 -17.86 16.63 -12.40
C GLY A 297 -16.67 17.31 -11.70
N GLN A 298 -15.52 16.65 -11.57
CA GLN A 298 -14.32 17.24 -10.95
C GLN A 298 -13.16 17.45 -11.94
N ALA A 299 -13.33 17.06 -13.20
CA ALA A 299 -12.30 17.16 -14.25
C ALA A 299 -11.84 18.60 -14.55
N ASP A 300 -12.64 19.62 -14.21
CA ASP A 300 -12.27 21.03 -14.44
C ASP A 300 -11.59 21.68 -13.23
N ARG A 301 -11.38 20.95 -12.11
CA ARG A 301 -10.73 21.51 -10.90
C ARG A 301 -9.24 21.80 -11.10
N LEU A 302 -8.59 21.09 -12.01
CA LEU A 302 -7.19 21.26 -12.37
C LEU A 302 -7.08 21.24 -13.89
N ASP A 303 -6.30 22.16 -14.45
CA ASP A 303 -5.96 22.11 -15.86
C ASP A 303 -4.91 21.02 -16.16
N THR A 304 -4.72 20.70 -17.45
CA THR A 304 -3.78 19.68 -17.91
C THR A 304 -2.34 19.97 -17.50
N GLN A 305 -1.93 21.25 -17.46
CA GLN A 305 -0.56 21.64 -17.12
C GLN A 305 -0.29 21.43 -15.63
N ALA A 306 -1.23 21.83 -14.77
CA ALA A 306 -1.16 21.62 -13.33
C ALA A 306 -1.08 20.12 -12.99
N ARG A 307 -1.88 19.28 -13.66
CA ARG A 307 -1.82 17.82 -13.49
C ARG A 307 -0.45 17.25 -13.85
N ALA A 308 0.07 17.61 -15.02
CA ALA A 308 1.36 17.14 -15.48
C ALA A 308 2.50 17.57 -14.53
N ALA A 309 2.43 18.81 -14.00
CA ALA A 309 3.39 19.30 -13.02
C ALA A 309 3.33 18.52 -11.70
N MET A 310 2.14 18.26 -11.16
CA MET A 310 1.95 17.47 -9.93
C MET A 310 2.46 16.03 -10.09
N GLN A 311 2.17 15.39 -11.23
CA GLN A 311 2.68 14.07 -11.56
C GLN A 311 4.21 14.05 -11.62
N ALA A 312 4.81 14.98 -12.37
CA ALA A 312 6.26 15.08 -12.49
C ALA A 312 6.93 15.28 -11.12
N ARG A 313 6.34 16.12 -10.25
CA ARG A 313 6.90 16.38 -8.92
C ARG A 313 6.92 15.14 -8.04
N TYR A 314 5.85 14.35 -8.02
CA TYR A 314 5.81 13.12 -7.24
C TYR A 314 6.75 12.04 -7.78
N GLU A 315 6.68 11.75 -9.09
CA GLU A 315 7.48 10.67 -9.69
C GLU A 315 8.98 10.95 -9.57
N VAL A 316 9.41 12.18 -9.84
CA VAL A 316 10.81 12.59 -9.67
C VAL A 316 11.18 12.75 -8.19
N GLY A 317 10.27 13.25 -7.36
CA GLY A 317 10.48 13.35 -5.91
C GLY A 317 10.73 12.00 -5.23
N LEU A 318 9.98 10.97 -5.62
CA LEU A 318 10.19 9.59 -5.15
C LEU A 318 11.55 9.06 -5.62
N ALA A 319 11.93 9.30 -6.87
CA ALA A 319 13.25 8.91 -7.39
C ALA A 319 14.39 9.65 -6.67
N VAL A 320 14.20 10.94 -6.34
CA VAL A 320 15.16 11.73 -5.55
C VAL A 320 15.35 11.14 -4.15
N ARG A 321 14.25 10.79 -3.45
CA ARG A 321 14.31 10.07 -2.16
C ARG A 321 15.07 8.74 -2.30
N ASP A 322 14.76 7.97 -3.32
CA ASP A 322 15.41 6.67 -3.58
C ASP A 322 16.90 6.83 -3.87
N ALA A 323 17.30 7.88 -4.58
CA ALA A 323 18.70 8.22 -4.80
C ALA A 323 19.42 8.62 -3.50
N PHE A 324 18.76 9.35 -2.58
CA PHE A 324 19.32 9.59 -1.25
C PHE A 324 19.52 8.30 -0.46
N ALA A 325 18.62 7.32 -0.58
CA ALA A 325 18.79 6.04 0.08
C ALA A 325 20.00 5.26 -0.44
N VAL A 326 20.34 5.42 -1.73
CA VAL A 326 21.59 4.92 -2.31
C VAL A 326 22.79 5.72 -1.78
N LEU A 327 22.73 7.05 -1.80
CA LEU A 327 23.77 7.95 -1.30
C LEU A 327 24.13 7.70 0.18
N ASN A 328 23.16 7.36 1.02
CA ASN A 328 23.40 7.00 2.42
C ASN A 328 24.25 5.74 2.58
N LYS A 329 24.33 4.89 1.54
CA LYS A 329 25.13 3.65 1.53
C LYS A 329 26.49 3.82 0.85
N VAL A 330 26.66 4.87 0.04
CA VAL A 330 27.92 5.20 -0.64
C VAL A 330 28.76 6.09 0.29
N ARG A 331 29.83 5.50 0.85
CA ARG A 331 30.82 6.19 1.69
C ARG A 331 31.76 7.03 0.84
#